data_AF-A0A933CY83-F1
#
_entry.id   AF-A0A933CY83-F1
#
_cell.length_a   1.000
_cell.length_b   1.000
_cell.length_c   1.000
_cell.angle_alpha   90.00
_cell.angle_beta   90.00
_cell.angle_gamma   90.00
#
_symmetry.space_group_name_H-M   'P 1'
#
loop_
_entity.id
_entity.type
_entity.pdbx_description
1 polymer ?
#
loop_
_entity_poly.entity_id
_entity_poly.type
_entity_poly.pdbx_seq_one_letter_code
_entity_poly.pdbx_strand_id
1 'polypeptide(L)' 'MEEAVRRLNAEYGFNLNEEEIQQIARQAEEANRLFEPLFAVDLTGVTPILKMDLRSQGSKTKREKKR' A
#
# COMPACT_ATOMS: atom_id res chain seq x y z
N MET A 1 -18.13 -4.83 -3.77
CA MET A 1 -17.18 -3.69 -3.75
C MET A 1 -17.79 -2.34 -4.16
N GLU A 2 -18.83 -2.33 -5.01
CA GLU A 2 -19.43 -1.08 -5.53
C GLU A 2 -19.88 -0.08 -4.47
N GLU A 3 -20.51 -0.51 -3.37
CA GLU A 3 -20.90 0.40 -2.28
C GLU A 3 -19.70 1.11 -1.64
N ALA A 4 -18.56 0.42 -1.51
CA ALA A 4 -17.33 1.02 -1.00
C ALA A 4 -16.80 2.08 -1.98
N VAL A 5 -16.85 1.80 -3.29
CA VAL A 5 -16.47 2.76 -4.33
C VAL A 5 -17.41 3.96 -4.34
N ARG A 6 -18.73 3.77 -4.19
CA ARG A 6 -19.71 4.89 -4.05
C ARG A 6 -19.41 5.76 -2.85
N ARG A 7 -19.12 5.14 -1.70
CA ARG A 7 -18.78 5.87 -0.47
C ARG A 7 -17.51 6.70 -0.67
N LEU A 8 -16.46 6.11 -1.25
CA LEU A 8 -15.21 6.82 -1.54
C LEU A 8 -15.42 7.94 -2.58
N ASN A 9 -16.23 7.69 -3.61
CA ASN A 9 -16.61 8.72 -4.59
C ASN A 9 -17.25 9.93 -3.93
N ALA A 10 -18.16 9.71 -2.97
CA ALA A 10 -18.80 10.78 -2.20
C ALA A 10 -17.83 11.47 -1.21
N GLU A 11 -16.99 10.70 -0.53
CA GLU A 11 -16.05 11.21 0.49
C GLU A 11 -14.95 12.07 -0.11
N TYR A 12 -14.41 11.67 -1.27
CA TYR A 12 -13.28 12.31 -1.93
C TYR A 12 -13.68 13.17 -3.15
N GLY A 13 -14.95 13.17 -3.54
CA GLY A 13 -15.48 14.02 -4.60
C GLY A 13 -14.95 13.66 -6.00
N PHE A 14 -14.76 12.38 -6.30
CA PHE A 14 -14.23 11.94 -7.59
C PHE A 14 -15.21 12.16 -8.77
N ASN A 15 -16.50 12.35 -8.49
CA ASN A 15 -17.57 12.56 -9.46
C ASN A 15 -17.70 11.43 -10.50
N LEU A 16 -17.44 10.19 -10.08
CA LEU A 16 -17.54 9.01 -10.93
C LEU A 16 -19.00 8.76 -11.32
N ASN A 17 -19.21 8.37 -12.57
CA ASN A 17 -20.49 7.86 -13.04
C ASN A 17 -20.68 6.38 -12.68
N GLU A 18 -21.87 5.85 -12.95
CA GLU A 18 -22.25 4.49 -12.57
C GLU A 18 -21.40 3.40 -13.26
N GLU A 19 -21.08 3.58 -14.54
CA GLU A 19 -20.26 2.62 -15.31
C GLU A 19 -18.82 2.59 -14.79
N GLU A 20 -18.25 3.76 -14.48
CA GLU A 20 -16.92 3.89 -13.88
C GLU A 20 -16.87 3.23 -12.49
N ILE A 21 -17.91 3.42 -11.67
CA ILE A 21 -18.02 2.78 -10.36
C ILE A 21 -17.99 1.25 -10.48
N GLN A 22 -18.76 0.69 -11.41
CA GLN A 22 -18.80 -0.76 -11.64
C GLN A 22 -17.45 -1.29 -12.15
N GLN A 23 -16.80 -0.58 -13.07
CA GLN A 23 -15.48 -0.96 -13.58
C GLN A 23 -14.42 -0.95 -12.47
N ILE A 24 -14.37 0.11 -11.68
CA ILE A 24 -13.42 0.23 -10.57
C ILE A 24 -13.70 -0.83 -9.51
N ALA A 25 -14.96 -1.07 -9.18
CA ALA A 25 -15.34 -2.10 -8.21
C ALA A 25 -14.85 -3.49 -8.65
N ARG A 26 -15.03 -3.84 -9.92
CA ARG A 26 -14.53 -5.10 -10.47
C ARG A 26 -13.00 -5.19 -10.41
N GLN A 27 -12.30 -4.14 -10.85
CA GLN A 27 -10.83 -4.11 -10.81
C GLN A 27 -10.30 -4.21 -9.38
N ALA A 28 -10.96 -3.56 -8.42
CA ALA A 28 -10.57 -3.60 -7.03
C ALA A 28 -10.81 -5.00 -6.41
N GLU A 29 -11.88 -5.71 -6.77
CA GLU A 29 -12.08 -7.11 -6.35
C GLU A 29 -11.03 -8.05 -6.93
N GLU A 30 -10.67 -7.88 -8.20
CA GLU A 30 -9.60 -8.65 -8.85
C GLU A 30 -8.23 -8.37 -8.18
N ALA A 31 -7.93 -7.11 -7.90
CA ALA A 31 -6.70 -6.68 -7.25
C ALA A 31 -6.63 -7.09 -5.77
N ASN A 32 -7.76 -7.23 -5.07
CA ASN A 32 -7.79 -7.61 -3.65
C ASN A 32 -7.07 -8.94 -3.39
N ARG A 33 -7.14 -9.87 -4.35
CA ARG A 33 -6.43 -11.17 -4.29
C ARG A 33 -4.92 -11.02 -4.22
N LEU A 34 -4.36 -9.95 -4.81
CA LEU A 34 -2.93 -9.67 -4.77
C LEU A 34 -2.44 -9.28 -3.36
N PHE A 35 -3.35 -8.80 -2.51
CA PHE A 35 -3.05 -8.39 -1.14
C PHE A 35 -3.31 -9.49 -0.10
N GLU A 36 -3.89 -10.64 -0.49
CA GLU A 36 -4.09 -11.79 0.41
C GLU A 36 -2.84 -12.18 1.23
N PRO A 37 -1.63 -12.22 0.66
CA PRO A 37 -0.43 -12.54 1.43
C PRO A 37 -0.14 -11.58 2.59
N LEU A 38 -0.57 -10.33 2.50
CA LEU A 38 -0.37 -9.34 3.57
C LEU A 38 -1.24 -9.61 4.80
N PHE A 39 -2.40 -10.25 4.62
CA PHE A 39 -3.30 -10.60 5.72
C PHE A 39 -2.88 -11.88 6.46
N ALA A 40 -1.99 -12.68 5.87
CA ALA A 40 -1.48 -13.90 6.48
C ALA A 40 -0.31 -13.66 7.45
N VAL A 41 0.20 -12.42 7.53
CA VAL A 41 1.35 -12.07 8.38
C VAL A 41 0.86 -11.69 9.78
N ASP A 42 1.40 -12.33 10.82
CA ASP A 42 1.20 -11.91 12.20
C ASP A 42 1.95 -10.61 12.48
N LEU A 43 1.21 -9.59 12.89
CA LEU A 43 1.74 -8.25 13.21
C LEU A 43 1.90 -8.03 14.71
N THR A 44 1.76 -9.06 15.55
CA THR A 44 1.90 -8.95 17.01
C THR A 44 3.29 -8.43 17.37
N GLY A 45 3.34 -7.27 18.03
CA GLY A 45 4.59 -6.61 18.43
C GLY A 45 5.33 -5.87 17.30
N VAL A 46 4.78 -5.84 16.08
CA VAL A 46 5.35 -5.09 14.96
C VAL A 46 4.87 -3.64 15.01
N THR A 47 5.81 -2.69 15.04
CA THR A 47 5.50 -1.25 14.97
C THR A 47 5.56 -0.78 13.51
N PRO A 48 4.51 -0.11 12.97
CA PRO A 48 4.53 0.42 11.61
C PRO A 48 5.64 1.45 11.42
N ILE A 49 6.34 1.38 10.29
CA ILE A 49 7.33 2.39 9.91
C ILE A 49 6.57 3.62 9.38
N LEU A 50 6.53 4.70 10.17
CA LEU A 50 5.77 5.91 9.84
C LEU A 50 6.56 6.92 8.97
N LYS A 51 7.89 6.81 8.93
CA LYS A 51 8.78 7.61 8.09
C LYS A 51 9.94 6.73 7.60
N MET A 52 10.07 6.57 6.29
CA MET A 52 11.31 6.03 5.71
C MET A 52 12.41 7.08 5.86
N ASP A 53 13.27 6.95 6.86
CA ASP A 53 14.50 7.74 6.89
C ASP A 53 15.50 7.10 5.92
N LEU A 54 15.56 7.63 4.71
CA LEU A 54 16.43 7.20 3.61
C LEU A 54 17.93 7.34 3.92
N ARG A 55 18.31 7.80 5.12
CA ARG A 55 19.69 8.11 5.51
C ARG A 55 20.51 6.95 6.07
N SER A 56 19.94 5.76 6.28
CA SER A 56 20.72 4.64 6.86
C SER A 56 21.45 3.74 5.84
N GLN A 57 21.27 3.96 4.53
CA GLN A 57 22.05 3.28 3.47
C GLN A 57 23.41 3.97 3.25
N GLY A 58 24.11 4.30 4.34
CA GLY A 58 25.39 5.00 4.30
C GLY A 58 26.35 4.45 5.33
N SER A 59 27.43 3.84 4.83
CA SER A 59 28.70 3.53 5.52
C SER A 59 28.81 2.22 6.33
N LYS A 60 29.13 1.13 5.62
CA LYS A 60 30.17 0.17 6.08
C LYS A 60 31.04 -0.32 4.92
N THR A 61 31.82 0.59 4.35
CA THR A 61 33.06 0.22 3.64
C THR A 61 34.21 0.98 4.28
N LYS A 62 34.65 0.48 5.44
CA LYS A 62 35.91 0.90 6.05
C LYS A 62 37.02 0.30 5.19
N ARG A 63 37.61 1.13 4.32
CA ARG A 63 38.81 0.82 3.54
C ARG A 63 39.89 0.32 4.50
N GLU A 64 40.24 -0.96 4.40
CA GLU A 64 41.44 -1.49 5.02
C GLU A 64 42.61 -1.21 4.07
N LYS A 65 43.46 -0.25 4.44
CA LYS A 65 44.75 0.00 3.80
C LYS A 65 45.78 0.29 4.87
N LYS A 66 46.61 -0.72 5.19
CA LYS A 66 48.07 -0.64 5.46
C LYS A 66 48.55 -1.91 6.17
N ARG A 67 49.34 -2.72 5.48
CA ARG A 67 50.73 -3.04 5.88
C ARG A 67 51.59 -3.12 4.63
#